data_AF-A0A6L8IMB5-F1
#
_entry.id   AF-A0A6L8IMB5-F1
#
_cell.length_a   1.000
_cell.length_b   1.000
_cell.length_c   1.000
_cell.angle_alpha   90.00
_cell.angle_beta   90.00
_cell.angle_gamma   90.00
#
_symmetry.space_group_name_H-M   'P 1'
#
loop_
_entity.id
_entity.type
_entity.pdbx_description
1 polymer ?
#
loop_
_entity_poly.entity_id
_entity_poly.type
_entity_poly.pdbx_seq_one_letter_code
_entity_poly.pdbx_strand_id
1 'polypeptide(L)'
;MSERVQSNPLLALAALVVVAAGIKAAEQVMVPFLLAAFIATIAATPVFWLQRRRLPVGLAITVVVLALIAVLVGFGAIVAESADAFSARLPFYQERAIALLEPTLAFLGGLGIELSPELLDPGRALGFAGEALGSLGSVLTNSFFILLAVVFILTEAWSFPRKLGTVLSHPERDLPHFKRFAEKLNRYFAIKTTVSVATG
;
A
#
# COMPACT_ATOMS: atom_id res chain seq x y z
N MET A 1 -21.58 27.50 36.99
CA MET A 1 -21.86 28.08 35.67
C MET A 1 -21.36 27.12 34.61
N SER A 2 -22.28 26.41 33.95
CA SER A 2 -21.96 25.51 32.84
C SER A 2 -22.32 26.26 31.56
N GLU A 3 -21.30 26.80 30.87
CA GLU A 3 -21.50 27.36 29.52
C GLU A 3 -21.90 26.22 28.60
N ARG A 4 -23.18 26.18 28.25
CA ARG A 4 -23.64 25.37 27.12
C ARG A 4 -23.10 26.02 25.86
N VAL A 5 -22.03 25.46 25.32
CA VAL A 5 -21.58 25.74 23.96
C VAL A 5 -22.78 25.47 23.04
N GLN A 6 -23.47 26.51 22.60
CA GLN A 6 -24.47 26.39 21.54
C GLN A 6 -23.70 26.07 20.27
N SER A 7 -23.60 24.78 19.94
CA SER A 7 -23.12 24.32 18.64
C SER A 7 -24.08 24.82 17.57
N ASN A 8 -23.76 25.98 16.98
CA ASN A 8 -24.53 26.52 15.87
C ASN A 8 -24.48 25.48 14.73
N PRO A 9 -25.62 24.86 14.35
CA PRO A 9 -25.62 23.75 13.40
C PRO A 9 -25.06 24.16 12.04
N LEU A 10 -25.18 25.43 11.66
CA LEU A 10 -24.57 26.00 10.46
C LEU A 10 -23.04 25.99 10.54
N LEU A 11 -22.49 26.33 11.71
CA LEU A 11 -21.04 26.32 11.94
C LEU A 11 -20.50 24.88 11.94
N ALA A 12 -21.23 23.94 12.53
CA ALA A 12 -20.87 22.52 12.52
C ALA A 12 -20.90 21.95 11.09
N LEU A 13 -21.91 22.31 10.29
CA LEU A 13 -22.02 21.90 8.89
C LEU A 13 -20.87 22.50 8.05
N ALA A 14 -20.58 23.79 8.24
CA ALA A 14 -19.46 24.45 7.58
C ALA A 14 -18.12 23.81 7.94
N ALA A 15 -17.89 23.52 9.22
CA ALA A 15 -16.67 22.84 9.69
C ALA A 15 -16.54 21.43 9.10
N LEU A 16 -17.64 20.67 9.04
CA LEU A 16 -17.66 19.34 8.42
C LEU A 16 -17.26 19.41 6.94
N VAL A 17 -17.84 20.35 6.19
CA VAL A 17 -17.53 20.54 4.75
C VAL A 17 -16.06 20.92 4.57
N VAL A 18 -15.53 21.82 5.39
CA VAL A 18 -14.10 22.23 5.34
C VAL A 18 -13.19 21.05 5.65
N VAL A 19 -13.49 20.24 6.66
CA VAL A 19 -12.70 19.05 6.99
C VAL A 19 -12.78 18.01 5.86
N ALA A 20 -13.97 17.75 5.32
CA ALA A 20 -14.16 16.81 4.22
C ALA A 20 -13.43 17.25 2.95
N ALA A 21 -13.52 18.55 2.62
CA ALA A 21 -12.78 19.14 1.50
C ALA A 21 -11.27 19.08 1.74
N GLY A 22 -10.80 19.33 2.96
CA GLY A 22 -9.39 19.20 3.34
C GLY A 22 -8.87 17.77 3.19
N ILE A 23 -9.63 16.77 3.67
CA ILE A 23 -9.28 15.35 3.50
C ILE A 23 -9.26 14.97 2.01
N LYS A 24 -10.24 15.44 1.23
CA LYS A 24 -10.29 15.17 -0.22
C LYS A 24 -9.12 15.83 -0.96
N ALA A 25 -8.76 17.06 -0.61
CA ALA A 25 -7.59 17.75 -1.16
C ALA A 25 -6.28 17.03 -0.79
N ALA A 26 -6.24 16.40 0.38
CA ALA A 26 -5.11 15.62 0.87
C ALA A 26 -5.14 14.14 0.43
N GLU A 27 -6.02 13.72 -0.48
CA GLU A 27 -6.21 12.31 -0.87
C GLU A 27 -4.90 11.61 -1.25
N GLN A 28 -4.04 12.28 -2.01
CA GLN A 28 -2.75 11.74 -2.45
C GLN A 28 -1.81 11.36 -1.28
N VAL A 29 -1.99 11.98 -0.12
CA VAL A 29 -1.23 11.71 1.11
C VAL A 29 -2.02 10.82 2.06
N MET A 30 -3.33 11.07 2.17
CA MET A 30 -4.22 10.37 3.08
C MET A 30 -4.31 8.88 2.77
N VAL A 31 -4.39 8.52 1.48
CA VAL A 31 -4.48 7.11 1.05
C VAL A 31 -3.21 6.33 1.44
N PRO A 32 -1.99 6.77 1.04
CA PRO A 32 -0.75 6.13 1.51
C PRO A 32 -0.58 6.11 3.02
N PHE A 33 -1.00 7.17 3.72
CA PHE A 33 -0.89 7.26 5.18
C PHE A 33 -1.78 6.22 5.87
N LEU A 34 -3.02 6.04 5.40
CA LEU A 34 -3.93 5.04 5.95
C LEU A 34 -3.40 3.61 5.72
N LEU A 35 -2.83 3.37 4.53
CA LEU A 35 -2.15 2.11 4.21
C LEU A 35 -0.92 1.90 5.10
N ALA A 36 -0.14 2.95 5.36
CA ALA A 36 0.99 2.90 6.29
C ALA A 36 0.54 2.57 7.71
N ALA A 37 -0.57 3.14 8.21
CA ALA A 37 -1.11 2.80 9.52
C ALA A 37 -1.53 1.32 9.60
N PHE A 38 -2.10 0.80 8.51
CA PHE A 38 -2.44 -0.61 8.40
C PHE A 38 -1.19 -1.51 8.44
N ILE A 39 -0.19 -1.21 7.62
CA ILE A 39 1.08 -1.94 7.58
C ILE A 39 1.81 -1.86 8.92
N ALA A 40 1.86 -0.67 9.54
CA ALA A 40 2.48 -0.46 10.85
C ALA A 40 1.80 -1.28 11.94
N THR A 41 0.47 -1.42 11.89
CA THR A 41 -0.28 -2.29 12.80
C THR A 41 0.23 -3.73 12.67
N ILE A 42 0.26 -4.28 11.45
CA ILE A 42 0.78 -5.63 11.18
C ILE A 42 2.24 -5.76 11.65
N ALA A 43 3.08 -4.79 11.30
CA ALA A 43 4.51 -4.73 11.65
C ALA A 43 4.76 -4.59 13.16
N ALA A 44 3.78 -4.15 13.95
CA ALA A 44 3.92 -4.12 15.40
C ALA A 44 3.99 -5.55 15.99
N THR A 45 3.43 -6.56 15.32
CA THR A 45 3.50 -7.96 15.77
C THR A 45 4.95 -8.47 15.90
N PRO A 46 5.79 -8.43 14.85
CA PRO A 46 7.20 -8.81 14.98
C PRO A 46 7.99 -7.89 15.92
N VAL A 47 7.66 -6.58 15.99
CA VAL A 47 8.28 -5.67 16.97
C VAL A 47 8.03 -6.17 18.40
N PHE A 48 6.78 -6.49 18.77
CA PHE A 48 6.46 -7.01 20.11
C PHE A 48 7.12 -8.38 20.37
N TRP A 49 7.22 -9.23 19.35
CA TRP A 49 7.91 -10.51 19.48
C TRP A 49 9.40 -10.33 19.77
N LEU A 50 10.07 -9.39 19.09
CA LEU A 50 11.47 -9.03 19.35
C LEU A 50 11.65 -8.41 20.74
N GLN A 51 10.73 -7.55 21.19
CA GLN A 51 10.74 -6.99 22.55
C GLN A 51 10.59 -8.07 23.62
N ARG A 52 9.75 -9.09 23.40
CA ARG A 52 9.64 -10.25 24.31
C ARG A 52 10.95 -11.04 24.42
N ARG A 53 11.81 -10.98 23.40
CA ARG A 53 13.19 -11.51 23.44
C ARG A 53 14.22 -10.56 24.08
N ARG A 54 13.75 -9.57 24.84
CA ARG A 54 14.57 -8.56 25.57
C ARG A 54 15.32 -7.55 24.69
N LEU A 55 14.96 -7.41 23.41
CA LEU A 55 15.50 -6.32 22.58
C LEU A 55 14.89 -4.97 23.00
N PRO A 56 15.70 -3.90 23.12
CA PRO A 56 15.17 -2.56 23.36
C PRO A 56 14.32 -2.12 22.17
N VAL A 57 13.29 -1.31 22.45
CA VAL A 57 12.25 -0.95 21.47
C VAL A 57 12.83 -0.36 20.19
N GLY A 58 13.84 0.51 20.30
CA GLY A 58 14.50 1.11 19.14
C GLY A 58 15.12 0.06 18.22
N LEU A 59 15.86 -0.92 18.76
CA LEU A 59 16.46 -1.99 17.95
C LEU A 59 15.40 -2.89 17.32
N ALA A 60 14.33 -3.21 18.05
CA ALA A 60 13.23 -4.02 17.51
C ALA A 60 12.57 -3.34 16.31
N ILE A 61 12.32 -2.02 16.38
CA ILE A 61 11.76 -1.25 15.27
C ILE A 61 12.73 -1.22 14.10
N THR A 62 14.01 -0.91 14.34
CA THR A 62 15.03 -0.86 13.28
C THR A 62 15.13 -2.17 12.52
N VAL A 63 15.14 -3.31 13.22
CA VAL A 63 15.19 -4.64 12.58
C VAL A 63 13.97 -4.87 11.69
N VAL A 64 12.77 -4.55 12.17
CA VAL A 64 11.54 -4.73 11.37
C VAL A 64 11.49 -3.79 10.17
N VAL A 65 11.92 -2.54 10.34
CA VAL A 65 12.01 -1.57 9.25
C VAL A 65 13.01 -2.02 8.19
N LEU A 66 14.19 -2.50 8.60
CA LEU A 66 15.19 -3.06 7.67
C LEU A 66 14.64 -4.28 6.93
N ALA A 67 13.89 -5.14 7.60
CA ALA A 67 13.22 -6.26 6.95
C ALA A 67 12.19 -5.80 5.90
N LEU A 68 11.38 -4.78 6.21
CA LEU A 68 10.44 -4.20 5.24
C LEU A 68 11.17 -3.58 4.03
N ILE A 69 12.26 -2.84 4.27
CA ILE A 69 13.10 -2.28 3.21
C ILE A 69 13.69 -3.40 2.36
N ALA A 70 14.22 -4.46 2.97
CA ALA A 70 14.82 -5.58 2.25
C ALA A 70 13.80 -6.29 1.35
N VAL A 71 12.57 -6.51 1.85
CA VAL A 71 11.48 -7.07 1.04
C VAL A 71 11.12 -6.14 -0.13
N LEU A 72 10.99 -4.84 0.13
CA LEU A 72 10.63 -3.86 -0.90
C LEU A 72 11.70 -3.75 -1.99
N VAL A 73 12.97 -3.67 -1.60
CA VAL A 73 14.11 -3.62 -2.53
C VAL A 73 14.25 -4.93 -3.30
N GLY A 74 14.11 -6.08 -2.64
CA GLY A 74 14.15 -7.39 -3.30
C GLY A 74 13.04 -7.54 -4.34
N PHE A 75 11.81 -7.18 -3.98
CA PHE A 75 10.69 -7.18 -4.92
C PHE A 75 10.92 -6.18 -6.07
N GLY A 76 11.38 -4.97 -5.76
CA GLY A 76 11.69 -3.94 -6.75
C GLY A 76 12.77 -4.38 -7.74
N ALA A 77 13.79 -5.09 -7.27
CA ALA A 77 14.84 -5.64 -8.13
C ALA A 77 14.29 -6.68 -9.11
N ILE A 78 13.44 -7.61 -8.65
CA ILE A 78 12.80 -8.62 -9.51
C ILE A 78 11.91 -7.95 -10.58
N VAL A 79 11.13 -6.95 -10.19
CA VAL A 79 10.28 -6.19 -11.11
C VAL A 79 11.13 -5.42 -12.13
N ALA A 80 12.19 -4.76 -11.68
CA ALA A 80 13.09 -4.01 -12.56
C ALA A 80 13.78 -4.93 -13.58
N GLU A 81 14.30 -6.07 -13.14
CA GLU A 81 14.90 -7.07 -14.02
C GLU A 81 13.88 -7.62 -15.03
N SER A 82 12.66 -7.91 -14.58
CA SER A 82 11.58 -8.37 -15.45
C SER A 82 11.19 -7.31 -16.49
N ALA A 83 11.15 -6.04 -16.08
CA ALA A 83 10.83 -4.92 -16.96
C ALA A 83 11.93 -4.67 -18.00
N ASP A 84 13.19 -4.78 -17.60
CA ASP A 84 14.34 -4.64 -18.51
C ASP A 84 14.39 -5.80 -19.51
N ALA A 85 14.23 -7.03 -19.04
CA ALA A 85 14.16 -8.22 -19.89
C ALA A 85 12.98 -8.17 -20.89
N PHE A 86 11.82 -7.66 -20.46
CA PHE A 86 10.67 -7.45 -21.34
C PHE A 86 10.95 -6.39 -22.39
N SER A 87 11.51 -5.24 -21.98
CA SER A 87 11.84 -4.13 -22.88
C SER A 87 12.89 -4.52 -23.92
N ALA A 88 13.92 -5.26 -23.52
CA ALA A 88 14.96 -5.76 -24.42
C ALA A 88 14.42 -6.75 -25.47
N ARG A 89 13.36 -7.49 -25.14
CA ARG A 89 12.73 -8.49 -26.03
C ARG A 89 11.47 -7.96 -26.72
N LEU A 90 11.15 -6.69 -26.57
CA LEU A 90 9.96 -6.09 -27.16
C LEU A 90 9.87 -6.29 -28.69
N PRO A 91 10.95 -6.07 -29.47
CA PRO A 91 10.89 -6.30 -30.92
C PRO A 91 10.62 -7.78 -31.26
N PHE A 92 11.24 -8.70 -30.51
CA PHE A 92 11.02 -10.13 -30.66
C PHE A 92 9.56 -10.53 -30.33
N TYR A 93 8.97 -9.97 -29.29
CA TYR A 93 7.56 -10.21 -28.95
C TYR A 93 6.61 -9.63 -29.99
N GLN A 94 6.94 -8.48 -30.59
CA GLN A 94 6.15 -7.90 -31.69
C GLN A 94 6.15 -8.81 -32.91
N GLU A 95 7.32 -9.24 -33.40
CA GLU A 95 7.42 -10.13 -34.56
C GLU A 95 6.66 -11.44 -34.34
N ARG A 96 6.80 -12.03 -33.15
CA ARG A 96 6.13 -13.29 -32.82
C ARG A 96 4.61 -13.14 -32.72
N ALA A 97 4.12 -12.01 -32.21
CA ALA A 97 2.70 -11.69 -32.18
C ALA A 97 2.13 -11.50 -33.61
N ILE A 98 2.87 -10.86 -34.51
CA ILE A 98 2.48 -10.73 -35.93
C ILE A 98 2.39 -12.13 -36.56
N ALA A 99 3.41 -12.98 -36.37
CA ALA A 99 3.43 -14.34 -36.92
C ALA A 99 2.29 -15.23 -36.40
N LEU A 100 1.83 -15.01 -35.16
CA LEU A 100 0.67 -15.71 -34.59
C LEU A 100 -0.65 -15.26 -35.22
N LEU A 101 -0.76 -13.98 -35.58
CA LEU A 101 -1.96 -13.40 -36.17
C LEU A 101 -2.06 -13.65 -37.68
N GLU A 102 -0.92 -13.76 -38.38
CA GLU A 102 -0.83 -13.97 -39.83
C GLU A 102 -1.74 -15.09 -40.37
N PRO A 103 -1.77 -16.32 -39.82
CA PRO A 103 -2.66 -17.38 -40.32
C PRO A 103 -4.14 -17.09 -40.07
N THR A 104 -4.48 -16.42 -38.96
CA THR A 104 -5.86 -16.01 -38.66
C THR A 104 -6.31 -14.93 -39.63
N LEU A 105 -5.45 -13.97 -39.95
CA LEU A 105 -5.72 -12.92 -40.92
C LEU A 105 -5.87 -13.45 -42.33
N ALA A 106 -5.04 -14.40 -42.75
CA ALA A 106 -5.16 -15.07 -44.04
C ALA A 106 -6.51 -15.81 -44.18
N PHE A 107 -6.99 -16.45 -43.12
CA PHE A 107 -8.30 -17.12 -43.11
C PHE A 107 -9.47 -16.12 -43.20
N LEU A 108 -9.43 -15.02 -42.43
CA LEU A 108 -10.47 -13.99 -42.50
C LEU A 108 -10.47 -13.22 -43.83
N GLY A 109 -9.30 -12.95 -44.41
CA GLY A 109 -9.18 -12.36 -45.74
C GLY A 109 -9.78 -13.26 -46.82
N GLY A 110 -9.62 -14.58 -46.70
CA GLY A 110 -10.28 -15.56 -47.58
C GLY A 110 -11.81 -15.56 -47.48
N LEU A 111 -12.38 -15.05 -46.39
CA LEU A 111 -13.83 -14.87 -46.18
C LEU A 111 -14.33 -13.47 -46.61
N GLY A 112 -13.45 -12.61 -47.14
CA GLY A 112 -13.79 -11.25 -47.55
C GLY A 112 -13.96 -10.25 -46.41
N ILE A 113 -13.51 -10.60 -45.19
CA ILE A 113 -13.54 -9.69 -44.04
C ILE A 113 -12.19 -8.96 -43.97
N GLU A 114 -12.18 -7.69 -44.36
CA GLU A 114 -11.02 -6.81 -44.20
C GLU A 114 -10.98 -6.24 -42.78
N LEU A 115 -9.98 -6.62 -41.99
CA LEU A 115 -9.74 -6.04 -40.67
C LEU A 115 -8.86 -4.79 -40.80
N SER A 116 -9.24 -3.71 -40.10
CA SER A 116 -8.45 -2.48 -40.08
C SER A 116 -7.07 -2.71 -39.46
N PRO A 117 -5.98 -2.20 -40.07
CA PRO A 117 -4.61 -2.38 -39.57
C PRO A 117 -4.37 -1.83 -38.16
N GLU A 118 -5.21 -0.88 -37.69
CA GLU A 118 -5.16 -0.36 -36.33
C GLU A 118 -5.59 -1.35 -35.24
N LEU A 119 -6.45 -2.33 -35.56
CA LEU A 119 -6.79 -3.42 -34.63
C LEU A 119 -5.73 -4.52 -34.61
N LEU A 120 -4.78 -4.48 -35.55
CA LEU A 120 -3.74 -5.48 -35.76
C LEU A 120 -2.36 -5.01 -35.31
N ASP A 121 -2.29 -3.94 -34.51
CA ASP A 121 -1.04 -3.43 -33.96
C ASP A 121 -0.69 -4.13 -32.63
N PRO A 122 0.19 -5.16 -32.63
CA PRO A 122 0.66 -5.80 -31.40
C PRO A 122 1.38 -4.82 -30.47
N GLY A 123 1.81 -3.65 -30.96
CA GLY A 123 2.34 -2.56 -30.14
C GLY A 123 1.33 -2.06 -29.10
N ARG A 124 0.03 -2.07 -29.40
CA ARG A 124 -1.01 -1.70 -28.41
C ARG A 124 -1.16 -2.74 -27.30
N ALA A 125 -1.18 -4.02 -27.67
CA ALA A 125 -1.26 -5.12 -26.70
C ALA A 125 -0.04 -5.17 -25.78
N LEU A 126 1.16 -4.99 -26.34
CA LEU A 126 2.41 -4.92 -25.59
C LEU A 126 2.53 -3.60 -24.79
N GLY A 127 1.90 -2.53 -25.26
CA GLY A 127 1.75 -1.27 -24.53
C GLY A 127 1.04 -1.44 -23.19
N PHE A 128 -0.04 -2.23 -23.13
CA PHE A 128 -0.69 -2.56 -21.85
C PHE A 128 0.23 -3.31 -20.88
N ALA A 129 1.08 -4.21 -21.39
CA ALA A 129 2.06 -4.90 -20.56
C ALA A 129 3.13 -3.91 -20.03
N GLY A 130 3.59 -2.98 -20.88
CA GLY A 130 4.47 -1.89 -20.46
C GLY A 130 3.84 -0.96 -19.41
N GLU A 131 2.56 -0.63 -19.57
CA GLU A 131 1.82 0.20 -18.63
C GLU A 131 1.60 -0.52 -17.29
N ALA A 132 1.32 -1.82 -17.31
CA ALA A 132 1.27 -2.65 -16.12
C ALA A 132 2.62 -2.66 -15.39
N LEU A 133 3.75 -2.83 -16.10
CA LEU A 133 5.09 -2.73 -15.53
C LEU A 133 5.37 -1.33 -14.93
N GLY A 134 4.97 -0.28 -15.65
CA GLY A 134 5.06 1.10 -15.18
C GLY A 134 4.25 1.34 -13.90
N SER A 135 3.05 0.75 -13.81
CA SER A 135 2.21 0.82 -12.61
C SER A 135 2.86 0.14 -11.40
N LEU A 136 3.58 -0.97 -11.59
CA LEU A 136 4.36 -1.61 -10.52
C LEU A 136 5.53 -0.70 -10.08
N GLY A 137 6.19 -0.03 -11.01
CA GLY A 137 7.21 0.99 -10.71
C GLY A 137 6.66 2.18 -9.92
N SER A 138 5.45 2.62 -10.25
CA SER A 138 4.73 3.65 -9.49
C SER A 138 4.40 3.19 -8.07
N VAL A 139 3.98 1.94 -7.89
CA VAL A 139 3.77 1.34 -6.56
C VAL A 139 5.07 1.35 -5.75
N LEU A 140 6.21 0.99 -6.34
CA LEU A 140 7.51 1.06 -5.66
C LEU A 140 7.86 2.49 -5.20
N THR A 141 7.58 3.48 -6.05
CA THR A 141 7.82 4.90 -5.74
C THR A 141 6.93 5.37 -4.59
N ASN A 142 5.63 5.07 -4.65
CA ASN A 142 4.69 5.37 -3.57
C ASN A 142 5.00 4.60 -2.28
N SER A 143 5.59 3.40 -2.39
CA SER A 143 6.01 2.60 -1.23
C SER A 143 7.07 3.30 -0.40
N PHE A 144 7.89 4.17 -0.98
CA PHE A 144 8.84 4.97 -0.20
C PHE A 144 8.12 5.87 0.83
N PHE A 145 7.10 6.61 0.39
CA PHE A 145 6.32 7.47 1.28
C PHE A 145 5.57 6.65 2.33
N ILE A 146 4.98 5.52 1.92
CA ILE A 146 4.33 4.57 2.83
C ILE A 146 5.32 4.07 3.89
N LEU A 147 6.54 3.70 3.47
CA LEU A 147 7.57 3.19 4.38
C LEU A 147 8.02 4.27 5.37
N LEU A 148 8.21 5.51 4.92
CA LEU A 148 8.49 6.65 5.80
C LEU A 148 7.38 6.82 6.85
N ALA A 149 6.12 6.77 6.43
CA ALA A 149 4.97 6.85 7.33
C ALA A 149 4.91 5.66 8.30
N VAL A 150 5.23 4.43 7.86
CA VAL A 150 5.32 3.26 8.73
C VAL A 150 6.40 3.46 9.80
N VAL A 151 7.58 3.93 9.42
CA VAL A 151 8.67 4.24 10.37
C VAL A 151 8.20 5.28 11.39
N PHE A 152 7.59 6.36 10.92
CA PHE A 152 7.06 7.40 11.80
C PHE A 152 6.01 6.84 12.77
N ILE A 153 5.05 6.06 12.28
CA ILE A 153 3.99 5.46 13.09
C ILE A 153 4.57 4.48 14.12
N LEU A 154 5.51 3.60 13.73
CA LEU A 154 6.12 2.63 14.65
C LEU A 154 6.96 3.29 15.75
N THR A 155 7.74 4.31 15.39
CA THR A 155 8.56 5.08 16.34
C THR A 155 7.69 5.91 17.28
N GLU A 156 6.69 6.59 16.75
CA GLU A 156 5.80 7.44 17.53
C GLU A 156 4.86 6.61 18.41
N ALA A 157 4.37 5.46 17.95
CA ALA A 157 3.50 4.55 18.72
C ALA A 157 4.10 4.15 20.08
N TRP A 158 5.43 4.17 20.23
CA TRP A 158 6.08 3.92 21.51
C TRP A 158 6.01 5.13 22.47
N SER A 159 6.17 6.34 21.95
CA SER A 159 6.12 7.58 22.76
C SER A 159 4.69 8.11 22.95
N PHE A 160 3.77 7.67 22.09
CA PHE A 160 2.39 8.12 22.00
C PHE A 160 1.60 7.95 23.31
N PRO A 161 1.66 6.80 24.02
CA PRO A 161 0.97 6.65 25.30
C PRO A 161 1.43 7.66 26.36
N ARG A 162 2.72 8.03 26.34
CA ARG A 162 3.30 8.99 27.29
C ARG A 162 2.87 10.42 26.98
N LYS A 163 2.89 10.81 25.70
CA LYS A 163 2.38 12.11 25.22
C LYS A 163 0.88 12.25 25.43
N LEU A 164 0.13 11.18 25.13
CA LEU A 164 -1.31 11.16 25.26
C LEU A 164 -1.76 11.18 26.73
N GLY A 165 -1.01 10.53 27.63
CA GLY A 165 -1.25 10.60 29.07
C GLY A 165 -1.05 11.98 29.70
N THR A 166 -0.26 12.86 29.07
CA THR A 166 -0.12 14.25 29.52
C THR A 166 -1.22 15.20 29.01
N VAL A 167 -1.97 14.79 27.99
CA VAL A 167 -3.03 15.61 27.34
C VAL A 167 -4.43 15.17 27.75
N LEU A 168 -4.64 13.87 27.99
CA LEU A 168 -5.93 13.33 28.43
C LEU A 168 -6.24 13.69 29.88
N SER A 169 -7.48 14.08 30.15
CA SER A 169 -7.96 14.31 31.52
C SER A 169 -8.09 13.02 32.34
N HIS A 170 -8.29 11.85 31.71
CA HIS A 170 -8.40 10.54 32.38
C HIS A 170 -7.63 9.43 31.63
N PRO A 171 -6.28 9.47 31.59
CA PRO A 171 -5.44 8.56 30.81
C PRO A 171 -5.67 7.07 31.12
N GLU A 172 -5.97 6.75 32.38
CA GLU A 172 -6.05 5.37 32.87
C GLU A 172 -7.26 4.60 32.32
N ARG A 173 -8.31 5.31 31.89
CA ARG A 173 -9.51 4.69 31.32
C ARG A 173 -9.43 4.49 29.81
N ASP A 174 -8.80 5.41 29.09
CA ASP A 174 -8.89 5.47 27.62
C ASP A 174 -7.73 4.76 26.90
N LEU A 175 -6.52 4.76 27.49
CA LEU A 175 -5.34 4.07 26.95
C LEU A 175 -5.50 2.53 26.82
N PRO A 176 -6.15 1.81 27.77
CA PRO A 176 -6.34 0.37 27.66
C PRO A 176 -7.21 -0.07 26.48
N HIS A 177 -8.17 0.76 26.04
CA HIS A 177 -9.06 0.44 24.93
C HIS A 177 -8.32 0.42 23.59
N PHE A 178 -7.46 1.42 23.34
CA PHE A 178 -6.61 1.47 22.15
C PHE A 178 -5.65 0.27 22.07
N LYS A 179 -5.00 -0.05 23.19
CA LYS A 179 -4.06 -1.18 23.26
C LYS A 179 -4.75 -2.51 22.95
N ARG A 180 -5.93 -2.76 23.53
CA ARG A 180 -6.72 -3.98 23.26
C ARG A 180 -7.19 -4.07 21.81
N PHE A 181 -7.54 -2.95 21.18
CA PHE A 181 -7.93 -2.93 19.77
C PHE A 181 -6.77 -3.31 18.85
N ALA A 182 -5.60 -2.67 19.05
CA ALA A 182 -4.39 -2.99 18.29
C ALA A 182 -3.95 -4.46 18.48
N GLU A 183 -3.97 -4.97 19.71
CA GLU A 183 -3.64 -6.37 20.02
C GLU A 183 -4.62 -7.35 19.35
N LYS A 184 -5.92 -7.03 19.31
CA LYS A 184 -6.93 -7.86 18.63
C LYS A 184 -6.73 -7.89 17.12
N LEU A 185 -6.47 -6.75 16.49
CA LEU A 185 -6.17 -6.67 15.06
C LEU A 185 -4.94 -7.50 14.72
N ASN A 186 -3.85 -7.34 15.48
CA ASN A 186 -2.62 -8.07 15.25
C ASN A 186 -2.77 -9.58 15.41
N ARG A 187 -3.50 -10.03 16.44
CA ARG A 187 -3.78 -11.45 16.62
C ARG A 187 -4.64 -12.01 15.49
N TYR A 188 -5.66 -11.26 15.05
CA TYR A 188 -6.51 -11.69 13.94
C TYR A 188 -5.72 -11.84 12.64
N PHE A 189 -4.87 -10.87 12.30
CA PHE A 189 -4.02 -10.94 11.11
C PHE A 189 -3.00 -12.07 11.20
N ALA A 190 -2.32 -12.24 12.33
CA ALA A 190 -1.37 -13.35 12.51
C ALA A 190 -2.03 -14.72 12.28
N ILE A 191 -3.24 -14.92 12.81
CA ILE A 191 -4.01 -16.16 12.60
C ILE A 191 -4.38 -16.29 11.11
N LYS A 192 -4.96 -15.25 10.50
CA LYS A 192 -5.42 -15.30 9.10
C LYS A 192 -4.27 -15.52 8.11
N THR A 193 -3.13 -14.87 8.31
CA THR A 193 -1.94 -15.07 7.48
C THR A 193 -1.37 -16.48 7.65
N THR A 194 -1.25 -16.98 8.88
CA THR A 194 -0.73 -18.34 9.12
C THR A 194 -1.67 -19.39 8.53
N VAL A 195 -2.99 -19.24 8.68
CA VAL A 195 -3.98 -20.13 8.09
C VAL A 195 -3.92 -20.06 6.57
N SER A 196 -3.90 -18.87 5.96
CA SER A 196 -3.83 -18.70 4.50
C SER A 196 -2.56 -19.34 3.92
N VAL A 197 -1.40 -19.16 4.57
CA VAL A 197 -0.15 -19.81 4.14
C VAL A 197 -0.22 -21.32 4.30
N ALA A 198 -0.88 -21.83 5.36
CA ALA A 198 -1.03 -23.25 5.59
C ALA A 198 -2.05 -23.92 4.65
N THR A 199 -3.06 -23.19 4.19
CA THR A 199 -4.12 -23.72 3.32
C THR A 199 -3.88 -23.47 1.83
N GLY A 200 -2.89 -22.63 1.48
CA GLY A 200 -2.69 -22.13 0.12
C GLY A 200 -3.48 -20.85 -0.12
#